data_AF-A0A3B0YM02-F1
#
_entry.id   AF-A0A3B0YM02-F1
#
_cell.length_a   1.000
_cell.length_b   1.000
_cell.length_c   1.000
_cell.angle_alpha   90.00
_cell.angle_beta   90.00
_cell.angle_gamma   90.00
#
_symmetry.space_group_name_H-M   'P 1'
#
loop_
_entity.id
_entity.type
_entity.pdbx_description
1 polymer ?
#
loop_
_entity_poly.entity_id
_entity_poly.type
_entity_poly.pdbx_seq_one_letter_code
_entity_poly.pdbx_strand_id
1 'polypeptide(L)'
;MKISGAQIAILELAFANNGFFDPSMSSLHGSALSKVITALQKKTLLGHETKQGYPITPTGKEALGIISEEPTPQEPRKGSKTEKLINMLRRKKGATNKQIQAALNWQAHSVRGVISILRSKKHYDISKVTHKNGTMAYVITS
;
A
#
# COMPACT_ATOMS: atom_id res chain seq x y z
N MET A 1 22.93 9.07 2.75
CA MET A 1 23.08 8.08 3.84
C MET A 1 23.93 6.93 3.31
N LYS A 2 25.09 6.61 3.89
CA LYS A 2 25.92 5.48 3.43
C LYS A 2 25.41 4.18 4.04
N ILE A 3 25.09 3.22 3.19
CA ILE A 3 24.69 1.86 3.56
C ILE A 3 25.92 0.98 3.35
N SER A 4 26.27 0.16 4.36
CA SER A 4 27.42 -0.74 4.29
C SER A 4 27.12 -1.93 3.38
N GLY A 5 28.13 -2.53 2.74
CA GLY A 5 27.95 -3.71 1.87
C GLY A 5 27.24 -4.88 2.57
N ALA A 6 27.54 -5.10 3.86
CA ALA A 6 26.84 -6.12 4.67
C ALA A 6 25.36 -5.78 4.94
N GLN A 7 25.03 -4.48 5.03
CA GLN A 7 23.65 -4.01 5.17
C GLN A 7 22.86 -4.21 3.88
N ILE A 8 23.48 -3.95 2.72
CA ILE A 8 22.89 -4.18 1.41
C ILE A 8 22.60 -5.68 1.22
N ALA A 9 23.59 -6.55 1.47
CA ALA A 9 23.43 -7.99 1.32
C ALA A 9 22.27 -8.56 2.16
N ILE A 10 22.10 -8.10 3.41
CA ILE A 10 20.97 -8.51 4.26
C ILE A 10 19.63 -8.05 3.69
N LEU A 11 19.55 -6.80 3.20
CA LEU A 11 18.32 -6.28 2.62
C LEU A 11 17.98 -6.98 1.29
N GLU A 12 18.97 -7.35 0.48
CA GLU A 12 18.81 -8.12 -0.75
C GLU A 12 18.31 -9.55 -0.46
N LEU A 13 18.90 -10.23 0.53
CA LEU A 13 18.41 -11.54 1.00
C LEU A 13 16.97 -11.45 1.51
N ALA A 14 16.64 -10.39 2.24
CA ALA A 14 15.28 -10.12 2.69
C ALA A 14 14.31 -9.95 1.51
N PHE A 15 14.72 -9.17 0.50
CA PHE A 15 13.92 -8.93 -0.69
C PHE A 15 13.69 -10.22 -1.49
N ALA A 16 14.73 -11.04 -1.65
CA ALA A 16 14.64 -12.34 -2.30
C ALA A 16 13.68 -13.31 -1.56
N ASN A 17 13.58 -13.19 -0.23
CA ASN A 17 12.67 -13.97 0.61
C ASN A 17 11.36 -13.23 0.92
N ASN A 18 10.64 -12.82 -0.14
CA ASN A 18 9.31 -12.20 -0.03
C ASN A 18 9.26 -10.95 0.88
N GLY A 19 10.39 -10.25 1.03
CA GLY A 19 10.51 -9.08 1.89
C GLY A 19 10.79 -9.38 3.38
N PHE A 20 11.16 -10.61 3.74
CA PHE A 20 11.54 -10.99 5.10
C PHE A 20 12.96 -11.52 5.17
N PHE A 21 13.78 -10.94 6.03
CA PHE A 21 15.11 -11.43 6.31
C PHE A 21 15.06 -12.57 7.34
N ASP A 22 15.55 -13.73 6.98
CA ASP A 22 15.83 -14.82 7.91
C ASP A 22 17.35 -14.85 8.22
N PRO A 23 17.77 -14.76 9.49
CA PRO A 23 19.16 -14.89 9.91
C PRO A 23 19.92 -16.09 9.31
N SER A 24 19.23 -17.22 9.10
CA SER A 24 19.80 -18.45 8.55
C SER A 24 20.23 -18.34 7.08
N MET A 25 19.73 -17.32 6.36
CA MET A 25 20.08 -17.07 4.96
C MET A 25 21.39 -16.31 4.80
N SER A 26 21.92 -15.76 5.90
CA SER A 26 23.16 -14.98 5.86
C SER A 26 24.37 -15.83 6.20
N SER A 27 25.50 -15.56 5.55
CA SER A 27 26.79 -16.16 5.89
C SER A 27 27.38 -15.59 7.20
N LEU A 28 26.78 -14.51 7.73
CA LEU A 28 27.16 -13.89 8.98
C LEU A 28 26.48 -14.61 10.15
N HIS A 29 27.25 -15.01 11.14
CA HIS A 29 26.75 -15.74 12.30
C HIS A 29 27.06 -15.01 13.61
N GLY A 30 26.23 -15.22 14.62
CA GLY A 30 26.44 -14.73 15.98
C GLY A 30 26.44 -13.20 16.11
N SER A 31 27.35 -12.67 16.92
CA SER A 31 27.36 -11.26 17.35
C SER A 31 27.56 -10.26 16.21
N ALA A 32 28.22 -10.66 15.12
CA ALA A 32 28.39 -9.84 13.93
C ALA A 32 27.04 -9.59 13.24
N LEU A 33 26.23 -10.64 13.08
CA LEU A 33 24.90 -10.53 12.48
C LEU A 33 23.97 -9.68 13.34
N SER A 34 23.93 -9.93 14.65
CA SER A 34 23.07 -9.16 15.57
C SER A 34 23.36 -7.65 15.50
N LYS A 35 24.64 -7.26 15.44
CA LYS A 35 25.03 -5.85 15.29
C LYS A 35 24.51 -5.23 13.99
N VAL A 36 24.54 -5.97 12.88
CA VAL A 36 24.05 -5.48 11.59
C VAL A 36 22.52 -5.36 11.61
N ILE A 37 21.80 -6.34 12.16
CA ILE A 37 20.34 -6.28 12.35
C ILE A 37 19.96 -5.07 13.21
N THR A 38 20.60 -4.89 14.36
CA THR A 38 20.35 -3.73 15.24
C THR A 38 20.64 -2.41 14.52
N ALA A 39 21.71 -2.33 13.72
CA ALA A 39 22.02 -1.14 12.95
C ALA A 39 20.99 -0.84 11.85
N LEU A 40 20.43 -1.88 11.21
CA LEU A 40 19.35 -1.76 10.22
C LEU A 40 18.03 -1.32 10.86
N GLN A 41 17.70 -1.86 12.03
CA GLN A 41 16.53 -1.45 12.82
C GLN A 41 16.63 0.01 13.29
N LYS A 42 17.81 0.42 13.80
CA LYS A 42 18.06 1.82 14.21
C LYS A 42 17.91 2.80 13.04
N LYS A 43 18.26 2.35 11.83
CA LYS A 43 18.11 3.11 10.58
C LYS A 43 16.71 2.98 9.96
N THR A 44 15.77 2.32 10.65
CA THR A 44 14.40 2.05 10.21
C THR A 44 14.31 1.35 8.86
N LEU A 45 15.35 0.61 8.45
CA LEU A 45 15.40 -0.15 7.18
C LEU A 45 14.83 -1.57 7.32
N LEU A 46 14.79 -2.07 8.56
CA LEU A 46 14.34 -3.41 8.90
C LEU A 46 13.44 -3.31 10.14
N GLY A 47 12.36 -4.09 10.15
CA GLY A 47 11.40 -4.13 11.25
C GLY A 47 11.86 -5.03 12.41
N HIS A 48 10.96 -5.20 13.37
CA HIS A 48 11.13 -6.15 14.46
C HIS A 48 10.93 -7.59 13.98
N GLU A 49 11.55 -8.52 14.69
CA GLU A 49 11.44 -9.96 14.42
C GLU A 49 9.98 -10.42 14.44
N THR A 50 9.60 -11.19 13.44
CA THR A 50 8.30 -11.86 13.34
C THR A 50 8.50 -13.36 13.16
N LYS A 51 7.41 -14.14 13.15
CA LYS A 51 7.47 -15.59 12.88
C LYS A 51 8.07 -15.95 11.52
N GLN A 52 8.10 -15.01 10.57
CA GLN A 52 8.63 -15.19 9.22
C GLN A 52 10.03 -14.57 9.04
N GLY A 53 10.60 -14.02 10.12
CA GLY A 53 11.85 -13.25 10.09
C GLY A 53 11.62 -11.75 10.21
N TYR A 54 12.61 -10.96 9.84
CA TYR A 54 12.62 -9.51 9.99
C TYR A 54 12.12 -8.83 8.71
N PRO A 55 10.97 -8.14 8.73
CA PRO A 55 10.41 -7.55 7.53
C PRO A 55 11.25 -6.34 7.06
N ILE A 56 11.43 -6.21 5.76
CA ILE A 56 12.03 -5.00 5.18
C ILE A 56 11.01 -3.86 5.22
N THR A 57 11.42 -2.69 5.68
CA THR A 57 10.54 -1.51 5.70
C THR A 57 10.50 -0.86 4.32
N PRO A 58 9.51 0.01 4.04
CA PRO A 58 9.50 0.82 2.82
C PRO A 58 10.82 1.60 2.63
N THR A 59 11.36 2.16 3.73
CA THR A 59 12.66 2.84 3.74
C THR A 59 13.81 1.89 3.37
N GLY A 60 13.77 0.62 3.81
CA GLY A 60 14.73 -0.41 3.44
C GLY A 60 14.72 -0.74 1.95
N LYS A 61 13.54 -0.77 1.32
CA LYS A 61 13.40 -0.98 -0.13
C LYS A 61 13.93 0.22 -0.93
N GLU A 62 13.61 1.44 -0.50
CA GLU A 62 14.15 2.68 -1.10
C GLU A 62 15.68 2.75 -0.99
N ALA A 63 16.22 2.30 0.13
CA ALA A 63 17.65 2.25 0.40
C ALA A 63 18.42 1.28 -0.53
N LEU A 64 17.75 0.24 -1.04
CA LEU A 64 18.28 -0.66 -2.06
C LEU A 64 18.20 -0.09 -3.49
N GLY A 65 17.58 1.09 -3.68
CA GLY A 65 17.30 1.62 -5.02
C GLY A 65 16.30 0.77 -5.81
N ILE A 66 15.64 -0.19 -5.16
CA ILE A 66 14.56 -0.97 -5.75
C ILE A 66 13.33 -0.07 -5.74
N ILE A 67 13.15 0.66 -6.82
CA ILE A 67 11.91 1.33 -7.15
C ILE A 67 10.92 0.22 -7.53
N SER A 68 10.38 -0.51 -6.54
CA SER A 68 9.24 -1.37 -6.80
C SER A 68 8.07 -0.47 -7.17
N GLU A 69 7.60 -0.55 -8.41
CA GLU A 69 6.35 0.04 -8.91
C GLU A 69 5.09 -0.58 -8.26
N GLU A 70 5.18 -1.08 -7.04
CA GLU A 70 4.05 -1.57 -6.27
C GLU A 70 3.63 -0.55 -5.20
N PRO A 71 2.34 -0.19 -5.15
CA PRO A 71 1.87 0.95 -4.40
C PRO A 71 1.99 0.67 -2.90
N THR A 72 2.94 1.30 -2.23
CA THR A 72 3.02 1.36 -0.77
C THR A 72 1.73 1.98 -0.22
N PRO A 73 1.04 1.35 0.75
CA PRO A 73 0.06 2.01 1.58
C PRO A 73 0.75 2.99 2.55
N GLN A 74 1.29 4.10 2.04
CA GLN A 74 1.77 5.21 2.86
C GLN A 74 0.72 6.33 2.91
N GLU A 75 0.12 6.44 4.10
CA GLU A 75 -0.45 7.63 4.77
C GLU A 75 -1.56 8.43 4.05
N PRO A 76 -2.47 9.08 4.82
CA PRO A 76 -3.64 9.79 4.29
C PRO A 76 -3.19 11.07 3.58
N ARG A 77 -2.72 10.93 2.35
CA ARG A 77 -2.36 12.06 1.49
C ARG A 77 -3.63 12.85 1.17
N LYS A 78 -3.62 14.15 1.52
CA LYS A 78 -4.54 15.18 0.99
C LYS A 78 -4.67 14.95 -0.53
N GLY A 79 -5.86 14.65 -1.03
CA GLY A 79 -6.08 14.18 -2.39
C GLY A 79 -6.27 12.66 -2.51
N SER A 80 -6.82 12.01 -1.50
CA SER A 80 -7.06 10.57 -1.47
C SER A 80 -7.85 10.16 -2.72
N LYS A 81 -7.50 9.03 -3.35
CA LYS A 81 -8.30 8.43 -4.44
C LYS A 81 -9.78 8.29 -4.05
N THR A 82 -10.08 8.22 -2.75
CA THR A 82 -11.42 8.30 -2.17
C THR A 82 -12.09 9.68 -2.34
N GLU A 83 -11.38 10.80 -2.17
CA GLU A 83 -11.90 12.14 -2.46
C GLU A 83 -12.21 12.32 -3.95
N LYS A 84 -11.36 11.75 -4.82
CA LYS A 84 -11.62 11.73 -6.27
C LYS A 84 -12.87 10.90 -6.58
N LEU A 85 -13.08 9.76 -5.92
CA LEU A 85 -14.34 9.02 -5.98
C LEU A 85 -15.53 9.86 -5.52
N ILE A 86 -15.47 10.48 -4.34
CA ILE A 86 -16.55 11.33 -3.81
C ILE A 86 -16.91 12.43 -4.81
N ASN A 87 -15.91 13.11 -5.39
CA ASN A 87 -16.13 14.15 -6.39
C ASN A 87 -16.80 13.59 -7.67
N MET A 88 -16.44 12.38 -8.10
CA MET A 88 -17.12 11.70 -9.21
C MET A 88 -18.58 11.37 -8.87
N LEU A 89 -18.87 10.93 -7.64
CA LEU A 89 -20.22 10.59 -7.18
C LEU A 89 -21.11 11.82 -6.94
N ARG A 90 -20.53 12.97 -6.60
CA ARG A 90 -21.23 14.27 -6.44
C ARG A 90 -21.73 14.86 -7.76
N ARG A 91 -21.27 14.36 -8.91
CA ARG A 91 -21.75 14.83 -10.22
C ARG A 91 -23.23 14.49 -10.39
N LYS A 92 -23.99 15.33 -11.11
CA LYS A 92 -25.43 15.09 -11.41
C LYS A 92 -25.71 13.74 -12.07
N LYS A 93 -24.75 13.21 -12.83
CA LYS A 93 -24.84 11.90 -13.49
C LYS A 93 -24.27 10.75 -12.63
N GLY A 94 -23.69 11.04 -11.47
CA GLY A 94 -22.94 10.06 -10.70
C GLY A 94 -21.74 9.48 -11.45
N ALA A 95 -21.29 8.31 -11.00
CA ALA A 95 -20.26 7.54 -11.68
C ALA A 95 -20.59 6.04 -11.70
N THR A 96 -20.39 5.43 -12.87
CA THR A 96 -20.54 3.97 -13.03
C THR A 96 -19.32 3.24 -12.48
N ASN A 97 -19.49 1.97 -12.11
CA ASN A 97 -18.38 1.16 -11.61
C ASN A 97 -17.22 1.12 -12.63
N LYS A 98 -17.50 0.93 -13.92
CA LYS A 98 -16.45 0.95 -14.97
C LYS A 98 -15.72 2.29 -15.05
N GLN A 99 -16.43 3.42 -14.94
CA GLN A 99 -15.81 4.75 -14.93
C GLN A 99 -14.92 4.95 -13.70
N ILE A 100 -15.35 4.48 -12.54
CA ILE A 100 -14.57 4.56 -11.30
C ILE A 100 -13.29 3.72 -11.41
N GLN A 101 -13.42 2.48 -11.90
CA GLN A 101 -12.27 1.58 -12.11
C GLN A 101 -11.26 2.21 -13.06
N ALA A 102 -11.70 2.74 -14.22
CA ALA A 102 -10.82 3.40 -15.18
C ALA A 102 -10.17 4.68 -14.64
N ALA A 103 -10.89 5.50 -13.87
CA ALA A 103 -10.38 6.79 -13.38
C ALA A 103 -9.43 6.69 -12.18
N LEU A 104 -9.52 5.60 -11.41
CA LEU A 104 -8.76 5.37 -10.18
C LEU A 104 -7.79 4.19 -10.28
N ASN A 105 -7.83 3.46 -11.41
CA ASN A 105 -7.15 2.20 -11.63
C ASN A 105 -7.43 1.20 -10.50
N TRP A 106 -8.69 1.09 -10.10
CA TRP A 106 -9.15 0.22 -9.02
C TRP A 106 -9.86 -1.00 -9.55
N GLN A 107 -9.71 -2.12 -8.84
CA GLN A 107 -10.48 -3.33 -9.10
C GLN A 107 -11.91 -3.19 -8.59
N ALA A 108 -12.85 -3.93 -9.18
CA ALA A 108 -14.27 -3.85 -8.85
C ALA A 108 -14.57 -4.10 -7.36
N HIS A 109 -13.83 -4.99 -6.70
CA HIS A 109 -13.99 -5.30 -5.27
C HIS A 109 -13.49 -4.13 -4.39
N SER A 110 -12.42 -3.44 -4.78
CA SER A 110 -11.91 -2.26 -4.07
C SER A 110 -12.92 -1.12 -4.12
N VAL A 111 -13.54 -0.88 -5.28
CA VAL A 111 -14.59 0.14 -5.45
C VAL A 111 -15.77 -0.14 -4.51
N ARG A 112 -16.24 -1.39 -4.45
CA ARG A 112 -17.34 -1.78 -3.55
C ARG A 112 -16.96 -1.58 -2.08
N GLY A 113 -15.74 -1.94 -1.68
CA GLY A 113 -15.24 -1.74 -0.32
C GLY A 113 -15.22 -0.26 0.08
N VAL A 114 -14.70 0.62 -0.79
CA VAL A 114 -14.66 2.06 -0.51
C VAL A 114 -16.06 2.66 -0.43
N ILE A 115 -16.99 2.27 -1.32
CA ILE A 115 -18.38 2.73 -1.26
C ILE A 115 -19.05 2.33 0.08
N SER A 116 -18.80 1.12 0.56
CA SER A 116 -19.30 0.66 1.87
C SER A 116 -18.75 1.50 3.03
N ILE A 117 -17.45 1.85 2.98
CA ILE A 117 -16.81 2.73 3.97
C ILE A 117 -17.38 4.15 3.90
N LEU A 118 -17.65 4.68 2.71
CA LEU A 118 -18.24 6.01 2.54
C LEU A 118 -19.65 6.09 3.15
N ARG A 119 -20.44 5.03 3.02
CA ARG A 119 -21.77 4.95 3.63
C ARG A 119 -21.71 4.80 5.15
N SER A 120 -20.86 3.89 5.65
CA SER A 120 -20.83 3.55 7.07
C SER A 120 -20.02 4.52 7.94
N LYS A 121 -18.80 4.89 7.51
CA LYS A 121 -17.88 5.72 8.30
C LYS A 121 -17.94 7.21 8.00
N LYS A 122 -18.34 7.58 6.77
CA LYS A 122 -18.40 9.00 6.34
C LYS A 122 -19.84 9.51 6.22
N HIS A 123 -20.83 8.66 6.49
CA HIS A 123 -22.27 9.00 6.48
C HIS A 123 -22.76 9.65 5.18
N TYR A 124 -22.19 9.27 4.03
CA TYR A 124 -22.71 9.72 2.73
C TYR A 124 -23.92 8.90 2.31
N ASP A 125 -24.99 9.56 1.88
CA ASP A 125 -26.14 8.89 1.25
C ASP A 125 -25.82 8.54 -0.20
N ILE A 126 -25.33 7.32 -0.41
CA ILE A 126 -24.98 6.83 -1.74
C ILE A 126 -26.11 5.97 -2.28
N SER A 127 -26.77 6.49 -3.31
CA SER A 127 -27.86 5.83 -4.03
C SER A 127 -27.40 5.33 -5.40
N LYS A 128 -28.06 4.27 -5.89
CA LYS A 128 -27.76 3.66 -7.19
C LYS A 128 -28.84 4.07 -8.19
N VAL A 129 -28.47 4.80 -9.23
CA VAL A 129 -29.39 5.25 -10.29
C VAL A 129 -29.14 4.48 -11.57
N THR A 130 -30.21 4.13 -12.28
CA THR A 130 -30.12 3.50 -13.59
C THR A 130 -30.15 4.58 -14.66
N HIS A 131 -29.11 4.66 -15.50
CA HIS A 131 -29.10 5.56 -16.64
C HIS A 131 -29.92 5.02 -17.80
N LYS A 132 -30.32 5.92 -18.70
CA LYS A 132 -31.01 5.60 -19.97
C LYS A 132 -30.31 4.51 -20.81
N ASN A 133 -29.00 4.32 -20.64
CA ASN A 133 -28.21 3.30 -21.32
C ASN A 133 -28.17 1.93 -20.59
N GLY A 134 -29.09 1.67 -19.65
CA GLY A 134 -29.15 0.46 -18.83
C GLY A 134 -28.00 0.29 -17.82
N THR A 135 -27.05 1.24 -17.79
CA THR A 135 -25.90 1.19 -16.89
C THR A 135 -26.26 1.80 -15.55
N MET A 136 -25.86 1.15 -14.46
CA MET A 136 -26.09 1.66 -13.11
C MET A 136 -24.91 2.52 -12.64
N ALA A 137 -25.21 3.70 -12.11
CA ALA A 137 -24.24 4.61 -11.51
C ALA A 137 -24.53 4.81 -10.02
N TYR A 138 -23.48 5.13 -9.28
CA TYR A 138 -23.56 5.57 -7.91
C TYR A 138 -23.62 7.10 -7.88
N VAL A 139 -24.52 7.66 -7.08
CA VAL A 139 -24.70 9.10 -6.88
C VAL A 139 -24.72 9.36 -5.38
N ILE A 140 -24.06 10.42 -4.93
CA ILE A 140 -24.25 10.94 -3.57
C ILE A 140 -25.45 11.88 -3.62
N THR A 141 -26.51 11.51 -2.92
CA THR A 141 -27.61 12.41 -2.59
C THR A 141 -27.18 13.20 -1.34
N SER A 142 -27.26 14.52 -1.38
CA SER A 142 -26.98 15.37 -0.21
C SER A 142 -28.28 15.79 0.45
#